data_AF-A0A9W8J871-F1
#
_entry.id   AF-A0A9W8J871-F1
#
_cell.length_a   1.000
_cell.length_b   1.000
_cell.length_c   1.000
_cell.angle_alpha   90.00
_cell.angle_beta   90.00
_cell.angle_gamma   90.00
#
_symmetry.space_group_name_H-M   'P 1'
#
loop_
_entity.id
_entity.type
_entity.pdbx_description
1 polymer ?
#
loop_
_entity_poly.entity_id
_entity_poly.type
_entity_poly.pdbx_seq_one_letter_code
_entity_poly.pdbx_strand_id
1 'polypeptide(L)'
;MKFLSTISLLIAPLASWALVVPYADTPSFYFVATSPDNSTPRPVRIGPDGLYTALSGSGAAIQAYFYQGILTGALDRSGGPIHHPFLDTKAGEGGSCTTFGQLGYSRVGYSTNKCASFPQFQIQSNSENSQLGAKLTYNYVGGFYSCGPEEMIWYKQNAHDGPQNCSPVDLYTVPVL
;
A
#
# COMPACT_ATOMS: atom_id res chain seq x y z
N MET A 1 11.07 24.42 -54.57
CA MET A 1 9.77 23.90 -54.07
C MET A 1 9.97 23.51 -52.61
N LYS A 2 9.28 24.18 -51.68
CA LYS A 2 9.39 23.94 -50.23
C LYS A 2 8.28 22.97 -49.83
N PHE A 3 8.63 21.79 -49.33
CA PHE A 3 7.69 20.91 -48.61
C PHE A 3 8.02 20.98 -47.13
N LEU A 4 7.25 21.80 -46.40
CA LEU A 4 7.17 21.74 -44.95
C LEU A 4 6.25 20.57 -44.60
N SER A 5 6.82 19.47 -44.12
CA SER A 5 6.06 18.35 -43.57
C SER A 5 5.84 18.63 -42.08
N THR A 6 4.68 19.20 -41.74
CA THR A 6 4.20 19.31 -40.36
C THR A 6 3.77 17.93 -39.85
N ILE A 7 4.62 17.32 -39.03
CA ILE A 7 4.25 16.15 -38.21
C ILE A 7 3.43 16.69 -37.04
N SER A 8 2.11 16.57 -37.11
CA SER A 8 1.22 16.80 -35.97
C SER A 8 1.38 15.64 -34.99
N LEU A 9 2.18 15.85 -33.94
CA LEU A 9 2.27 14.93 -32.80
C LEU A 9 0.95 15.05 -32.01
N LEU A 10 0.01 14.14 -32.25
CA LEU A 10 -1.15 13.93 -31.37
C LEU A 10 -0.65 13.32 -30.05
N ILE A 11 -0.21 14.16 -29.12
CA ILE A 11 -0.16 13.80 -27.70
C ILE A 11 -1.61 13.87 -27.23
N ALA A 12 -2.36 12.79 -27.41
CA ALA A 12 -3.59 12.62 -26.65
C ALA A 12 -3.16 12.42 -25.18
N PRO A 13 -3.48 13.33 -24.24
CA PRO A 13 -3.43 12.95 -22.86
C PRO A 13 -4.46 11.83 -22.74
N LEU A 14 -4.00 10.59 -22.51
CA LEU A 14 -4.85 9.56 -21.95
C LEU A 14 -5.26 10.09 -20.58
N ALA A 15 -6.35 10.85 -20.53
CA ALA A 15 -7.02 11.25 -19.32
C ALA A 15 -7.58 9.95 -18.74
N SER A 16 -6.74 9.22 -18.02
CA SER A 16 -7.13 8.07 -17.24
C SER A 16 -7.87 8.61 -16.02
N TRP A 17 -9.20 8.53 -16.05
CA TRP A 17 -10.02 8.94 -14.92
C TRP A 17 -9.83 7.90 -13.83
N ALA A 18 -9.16 8.28 -12.76
CA ALA A 18 -9.04 7.41 -11.60
C ALA A 18 -10.44 7.22 -10.97
N LEU A 19 -10.76 5.99 -10.59
CA LEU A 19 -11.99 5.65 -9.91
C LEU A 19 -12.11 6.43 -8.60
N VAL A 20 -13.20 7.18 -8.42
CA VAL A 20 -13.50 7.89 -7.17
C VAL A 20 -14.68 7.18 -6.50
N VAL A 21 -14.43 6.56 -5.36
CA VAL A 21 -15.50 6.00 -4.52
C VAL A 21 -16.34 7.17 -3.99
N PRO A 22 -17.68 7.07 -3.94
CA PRO A 22 -18.52 8.13 -3.39
C PRO A 22 -18.04 8.58 -2.01
N TYR A 23 -17.94 9.90 -1.83
CA TYR A 23 -17.50 10.56 -0.59
C TYR A 23 -16.02 10.36 -0.20
N ALA A 24 -15.21 9.68 -1.02
CA ALA A 24 -13.77 9.59 -0.78
C ALA A 24 -13.09 10.96 -0.94
N ASP A 25 -12.08 11.22 -0.10
CA ASP A 25 -11.26 12.43 -0.15
C ASP A 25 -10.25 12.38 -1.31
N THR A 26 -9.91 11.16 -1.76
CA THR A 26 -8.95 10.93 -2.85
C THR A 26 -9.53 9.99 -3.90
N PRO A 27 -9.03 10.05 -5.14
CA PRO A 27 -9.20 8.94 -6.08
C PRO A 27 -8.63 7.64 -5.49
N SER A 28 -9.16 6.53 -5.97
CA SER A 28 -8.73 5.19 -5.56
C SER A 28 -7.42 4.82 -6.24
N PHE A 29 -6.59 4.07 -5.52
CA PHE A 29 -5.31 3.56 -5.99
C PHE A 29 -5.05 2.15 -5.47
N TYR A 30 -4.17 1.42 -6.15
CA TYR A 30 -3.54 0.21 -5.63
C TYR A 30 -2.17 0.58 -5.05
N PHE A 31 -1.74 -0.14 -4.02
CA PHE A 31 -0.32 -0.17 -3.68
C PHE A 31 0.40 -1.20 -4.53
N VAL A 32 1.55 -0.85 -5.08
CA VAL A 32 2.43 -1.75 -5.82
C VAL A 32 3.85 -1.69 -5.25
N ALA A 33 4.55 -2.81 -5.30
CA ALA A 33 5.96 -2.86 -4.94
C ALA A 33 6.71 -3.90 -5.78
N THR A 34 8.03 -3.73 -5.82
CA THR A 34 8.99 -4.73 -6.27
C THR A 34 9.69 -5.33 -5.06
N SER A 35 10.20 -6.55 -5.18
CA SER A 35 11.05 -7.18 -4.16
C SER A 35 12.37 -7.64 -4.79
N PRO A 36 13.39 -7.99 -3.98
CA PRO A 36 14.64 -8.51 -4.55
C PRO A 36 14.47 -9.78 -5.37
N ASP A 37 13.47 -10.60 -5.03
CA ASP A 37 13.16 -11.83 -5.75
C ASP A 37 12.35 -11.58 -7.03
N ASN A 38 11.72 -10.40 -7.17
CA ASN A 38 10.94 -10.04 -8.35
C ASN A 38 10.93 -8.53 -8.63
N SER A 39 11.59 -8.16 -9.73
CA SER A 39 11.69 -6.78 -10.21
C SER A 39 10.42 -6.27 -10.93
N THR A 40 9.44 -7.12 -11.20
CA THR A 40 8.16 -6.69 -11.78
C THR A 40 7.29 -6.10 -10.68
N PRO A 41 6.78 -4.86 -10.84
CA PRO A 41 5.85 -4.28 -9.88
C PRO A 41 4.60 -5.15 -9.75
N ARG A 42 4.27 -5.54 -8.52
CA ARG A 42 3.08 -6.35 -8.22
C ARG A 42 2.20 -5.61 -7.23
N PRO A 43 0.87 -5.73 -7.36
CA PRO A 43 -0.03 -5.12 -6.41
C PRO A 43 0.07 -5.81 -5.04
N VAL A 44 -0.07 -5.03 -3.98
CA VAL A 44 -0.30 -5.52 -2.63
C VAL A 44 -1.69 -6.17 -2.60
N ARG A 45 -1.74 -7.43 -2.15
CA ARG A 45 -2.96 -8.22 -2.07
C ARG A 45 -3.23 -8.58 -0.61
N ILE A 46 -4.50 -8.85 -0.31
CA ILE A 46 -4.81 -9.62 0.89
C ILE A 46 -4.31 -11.05 0.65
N GLY A 47 -3.46 -11.52 1.55
CA GLY A 47 -2.84 -12.84 1.51
C GLY A 47 -3.85 -13.97 1.75
N PRO A 48 -3.38 -15.22 1.73
CA PRO A 48 -4.23 -16.41 1.85
C PRO A 48 -5.04 -16.48 3.16
N ASP A 49 -4.55 -15.84 4.22
CA ASP A 49 -5.19 -15.73 5.53
C ASP A 49 -6.41 -14.79 5.54
N GLY A 50 -6.64 -14.03 4.48
CA GLY A 50 -7.75 -13.09 4.37
C GLY A 50 -7.63 -11.84 5.25
N LEU A 51 -6.47 -11.60 5.86
CA LEU A 51 -6.26 -10.53 6.84
C LEU A 51 -4.98 -9.72 6.57
N TYR A 52 -3.87 -10.40 6.34
CA TYR A 52 -2.57 -9.75 6.18
C TYR A 52 -2.25 -9.54 4.71
N THR A 53 -1.30 -8.65 4.44
CA THR A 53 -0.95 -8.27 3.07
C THR A 53 0.32 -8.95 2.58
N ALA A 54 0.36 -9.23 1.27
CA ALA A 54 1.45 -9.91 0.59
C ALA A 54 1.68 -9.37 -0.83
N LEU A 55 2.88 -9.55 -1.37
CA LEU A 55 3.17 -9.32 -2.80
C LEU A 55 3.02 -10.58 -3.66
N SER A 56 3.09 -11.76 -3.04
CA SER A 56 2.95 -13.05 -3.72
C SER A 56 1.52 -13.58 -3.62
N GLY A 57 1.28 -14.72 -4.30
CA GLY A 57 0.02 -15.46 -4.22
C GLY A 57 -1.09 -14.98 -5.17
N SER A 58 -2.26 -15.61 -5.01
CA SER A 58 -3.48 -15.31 -5.75
C SER A 58 -4.51 -14.70 -4.79
N GLY A 59 -5.00 -13.51 -5.12
CA GLY A 59 -5.98 -12.80 -4.28
C GLY A 59 -6.35 -11.47 -4.92
N ALA A 60 -7.35 -10.78 -4.39
CA ALA A 60 -7.70 -9.45 -4.86
C ALA A 60 -6.65 -8.43 -4.41
N ALA A 61 -6.25 -7.54 -5.33
CA ALA A 61 -5.48 -6.35 -4.96
C ALA A 61 -6.36 -5.43 -4.11
N ILE A 62 -5.83 -4.92 -3.00
CA ILE A 62 -6.59 -4.02 -2.15
C ILE A 62 -6.71 -2.66 -2.83
N GLN A 63 -7.94 -2.25 -3.16
CA GLN A 63 -8.20 -0.88 -3.58
C GLN A 63 -8.14 0.01 -2.35
N ALA A 64 -7.30 1.02 -2.36
CA ALA A 64 -7.12 1.96 -1.27
C ALA A 64 -7.58 3.36 -1.66
N TYR A 65 -8.11 4.10 -0.71
CA TYR A 65 -8.49 5.51 -0.83
C TYR A 65 -8.53 6.15 0.56
N PHE A 66 -8.53 7.47 0.64
CA PHE A 66 -8.75 8.19 1.89
C PHE A 66 -10.22 8.57 2.04
N TYR A 67 -10.75 8.37 3.24
CA TYR A 67 -12.07 8.84 3.65
C TYR A 67 -11.97 9.46 5.04
N GLN A 68 -12.37 10.71 5.17
CA GLN A 68 -12.20 11.52 6.37
C GLN A 68 -10.74 11.54 6.89
N GLY A 69 -9.78 11.58 5.96
CA GLY A 69 -8.34 11.58 6.26
C GLY A 69 -7.78 10.23 6.71
N ILE A 70 -8.57 9.15 6.68
CA ILE A 70 -8.15 7.80 7.08
C ILE A 70 -8.01 6.91 5.86
N LEU A 71 -6.85 6.24 5.75
CA LEU A 71 -6.63 5.23 4.72
C LEU A 71 -7.65 4.10 4.89
N THR A 72 -8.36 3.79 3.82
CA THR A 72 -9.44 2.80 3.77
C THR A 72 -9.18 1.83 2.63
N GLY A 73 -9.48 0.55 2.85
CA GLY A 73 -9.39 -0.50 1.85
C GLY A 73 -10.77 -0.98 1.40
N ALA A 74 -10.89 -1.37 0.13
CA ALA A 74 -12.04 -2.04 -0.46
C ALA A 74 -11.58 -3.15 -1.41
N LEU A 75 -12.44 -4.16 -1.61
CA LEU A 75 -12.16 -5.27 -2.54
C LEU A 75 -12.90 -5.13 -3.86
N ASP A 76 -13.85 -4.21 -3.95
CA ASP A 76 -14.57 -3.90 -5.18
C ASP A 76 -14.54 -2.40 -5.52
N ARG A 77 -14.91 -2.10 -6.76
CA ARG A 77 -14.94 -0.73 -7.30
C ARG A 77 -16.06 0.14 -6.73
N SER A 78 -17.00 -0.44 -6.00
CA SER A 78 -18.08 0.31 -5.34
C SER A 78 -17.63 0.91 -4.00
N GLY A 79 -16.44 0.53 -3.51
CA GLY A 79 -15.94 0.92 -2.18
C GLY A 79 -16.32 -0.09 -1.08
N GLY A 80 -16.78 -1.29 -1.45
CA GLY A 80 -17.21 -2.33 -0.53
C GLY A 80 -16.40 -3.64 -0.66
N PRO A 81 -16.54 -4.55 0.32
CA PRO A 81 -16.71 -4.20 1.72
C PRO A 81 -15.51 -3.38 2.23
N ILE A 82 -15.76 -2.48 3.18
CA ILE A 82 -14.74 -1.62 3.80
C ILE A 82 -13.81 -2.48 4.67
N HIS A 83 -12.52 -2.19 4.57
CA HIS A 83 -11.47 -2.73 5.41
C HIS A 83 -10.61 -1.61 5.97
N HIS A 84 -10.20 -1.76 7.22
CA HIS A 84 -9.38 -0.81 7.95
C HIS A 84 -7.94 -1.32 7.99
N PRO A 85 -6.97 -0.58 7.44
CA PRO A 85 -5.57 -0.97 7.51
C PRO A 85 -5.11 -0.93 8.97
N PHE A 86 -4.27 -1.88 9.34
CA PHE A 86 -3.75 -2.00 10.69
C PHE A 86 -2.35 -2.60 10.69
N LEU A 87 -1.59 -2.34 11.74
CA LEU A 87 -0.32 -2.99 12.02
C LEU A 87 -0.50 -3.94 13.20
N ASP A 88 -0.28 -5.22 12.95
CA ASP A 88 -0.37 -6.25 13.97
C ASP A 88 0.95 -6.38 14.75
N THR A 89 1.22 -5.39 15.59
CA THR A 89 2.34 -5.46 16.54
C THR A 89 1.99 -6.38 17.70
N LYS A 90 2.99 -7.01 18.33
CA LYS A 90 2.77 -8.02 19.37
C LYS A 90 3.29 -7.53 20.72
N ALA A 91 2.89 -8.21 21.79
CA ALA A 91 3.52 -7.97 23.09
C ALA A 91 4.98 -8.43 23.03
N GLY A 92 5.90 -7.51 23.32
CA GLY A 92 7.32 -7.76 23.49
C GLY A 92 7.67 -8.13 24.93
N GLU A 93 8.97 -8.22 25.19
CA GLU A 93 9.49 -8.47 26.54
C GLU A 93 9.11 -7.30 27.48
N GLY A 94 8.64 -7.64 28.69
CA GLY A 94 8.23 -6.64 29.68
C GLY A 94 6.83 -6.04 29.47
N GLY A 95 6.06 -6.54 28.51
CA GLY A 95 4.64 -6.15 28.32
C GLY A 95 4.40 -4.90 27.49
N SER A 96 5.45 -4.29 26.93
CA SER A 96 5.33 -3.24 25.91
C SER A 96 5.00 -3.84 24.54
N CYS A 97 4.41 -3.06 23.64
CA CYS A 97 4.17 -3.50 22.26
C CYS A 97 5.43 -3.37 21.40
N THR A 98 5.61 -4.28 20.44
CA THR A 98 6.76 -4.27 19.53
C THR A 98 6.74 -3.06 18.60
N THR A 99 7.92 -2.63 18.16
CA THR A 99 8.15 -1.55 17.18
C THR A 99 7.98 -1.98 15.72
N PHE A 100 7.49 -3.21 15.51
CA PHE A 100 7.27 -3.81 14.22
C PHE A 100 5.98 -4.62 14.26
N GLY A 101 5.35 -4.79 13.09
CA GLY A 101 4.10 -5.53 12.95
C GLY A 101 3.76 -5.80 11.49
N GLN A 102 2.95 -6.83 11.27
CA GLN A 102 2.51 -7.19 9.93
C GLN A 102 1.43 -6.23 9.46
N LEU A 103 1.50 -5.77 8.22
CA LEU A 103 0.47 -4.92 7.63
C LEU A 103 -0.72 -5.79 7.21
N GLY A 104 -1.91 -5.43 7.67
CA GLY A 104 -3.15 -6.10 7.31
C GLY A 104 -4.32 -5.14 7.10
N TYR A 105 -5.45 -5.70 6.69
CA TYR A 105 -6.71 -5.02 6.47
C TYR A 105 -7.83 -5.76 7.22
N SER A 106 -8.34 -5.16 8.30
CA SER A 106 -9.41 -5.75 9.12
C SER A 106 -10.78 -5.23 8.66
N ARG A 107 -11.71 -6.14 8.36
CA ARG A 107 -13.09 -5.78 8.00
C ARG A 107 -13.88 -5.18 9.16
N VAL A 108 -13.54 -5.55 10.40
CA VAL A 108 -14.30 -5.15 11.59
C VAL A 108 -13.79 -3.85 12.23
N GLY A 109 -12.61 -3.36 11.82
CA GLY A 109 -12.04 -2.12 12.34
C GLY A 109 -11.52 -2.19 13.78
N TYR A 110 -11.41 -3.39 14.35
CA TYR A 110 -10.78 -3.64 15.65
C TYR A 110 -9.97 -4.95 15.61
N SER A 111 -9.16 -5.17 16.65
CA SER A 111 -8.39 -6.39 16.86
C SER A 111 -8.49 -6.84 18.32
N THR A 112 -8.46 -8.16 18.54
CA THR A 112 -8.35 -8.74 19.89
C THR A 112 -6.92 -8.69 20.41
N ASN A 113 -5.94 -8.47 19.53
CA ASN A 113 -4.57 -8.20 19.91
C ASN A 113 -4.48 -6.77 20.44
N LYS A 114 -4.21 -6.62 21.74
CA LYS A 114 -4.08 -5.32 22.42
C LYS A 114 -2.95 -4.44 21.88
N CYS A 115 -1.98 -5.04 21.20
CA CYS A 115 -0.87 -4.33 20.58
C CYS A 115 -1.11 -4.00 19.09
N ALA A 116 -2.16 -4.54 18.47
CA ALA A 116 -2.50 -4.12 17.12
C ALA A 116 -2.90 -2.64 17.13
N SER A 117 -2.39 -1.89 16.16
CA SER A 117 -2.71 -0.46 15.99
C SER A 117 -3.41 -0.23 14.66
N PHE A 118 -4.32 0.74 14.64
CA PHE A 118 -5.00 1.23 13.44
C PHE A 118 -4.45 2.63 13.15
N PRO A 119 -3.22 2.74 12.66
CA PRO A 119 -2.57 4.03 12.56
C PRO A 119 -3.19 4.88 11.46
N GLN A 120 -3.03 6.19 11.61
CA GLN A 120 -3.22 7.12 10.50
C GLN A 120 -2.02 7.02 9.57
N PHE A 121 -2.14 6.19 8.54
CA PHE A 121 -1.18 6.15 7.44
C PHE A 121 -1.25 7.43 6.61
N GLN A 122 -0.13 7.82 6.01
CA GLN A 122 -0.05 8.91 5.06
C GLN A 122 0.53 8.43 3.73
N ILE A 123 0.31 9.21 2.68
CA ILE A 123 1.03 9.06 1.42
C ILE A 123 2.02 10.20 1.27
N GLN A 124 3.25 9.87 0.91
CA GLN A 124 4.31 10.84 0.65
C GLN A 124 4.66 10.81 -0.83
N SER A 125 4.51 11.96 -1.51
CA SER A 125 4.98 12.11 -2.89
C SER A 125 6.48 11.87 -2.99
N ASN A 126 6.93 11.25 -4.07
CA ASN A 126 8.36 11.13 -4.33
C ASN A 126 9.01 12.52 -4.37
N SER A 127 10.05 12.72 -3.56
CA SER A 127 10.73 14.00 -3.36
C SER A 127 11.56 14.44 -4.57
N GLU A 128 12.00 13.50 -5.40
CA GLU A 128 12.80 13.77 -6.60
C GLU A 128 11.90 14.05 -7.81
N ASN A 129 10.75 13.37 -7.90
CA ASN A 129 9.76 13.62 -8.93
C ASN A 129 8.35 13.18 -8.49
N SER A 130 7.49 14.17 -8.20
CA SER A 130 6.11 13.95 -7.77
C SER A 130 5.22 13.25 -8.80
N GLN A 131 5.66 13.16 -10.06
CA GLN A 131 4.95 12.42 -11.12
C GLN A 131 5.21 10.90 -11.05
N LEU A 132 6.23 10.44 -10.32
CA LEU A 132 6.56 9.01 -10.19
C LEU A 132 5.67 8.28 -9.17
N GLY A 133 4.68 8.96 -8.61
CA GLY A 133 3.75 8.43 -7.63
C GLY A 133 4.07 8.84 -6.19
N ALA A 134 3.15 8.50 -5.29
CA ALA A 134 3.32 8.64 -3.85
C ALA A 134 3.54 7.27 -3.22
N LYS A 135 4.17 7.21 -2.05
CA LYS A 135 4.36 5.96 -1.31
C LYS A 135 3.68 5.99 0.05
N LEU A 136 3.26 4.82 0.53
CA LEU A 136 2.74 4.67 1.87
C LEU A 136 3.82 4.98 2.91
N THR A 137 3.48 5.76 3.92
CA THR A 137 4.34 6.06 5.07
C THR A 137 3.55 5.94 6.37
N TYR A 138 4.25 5.61 7.45
CA TYR A 138 3.70 5.61 8.80
C TYR A 138 4.59 6.46 9.71
N ASN A 139 4.06 7.59 10.20
CA ASN A 139 4.75 8.53 11.10
C ASN A 139 6.12 9.05 10.60
N TYR A 140 6.47 8.84 9.33
CA TYR A 140 7.79 9.17 8.76
C TYR A 140 8.98 8.52 9.51
N VAL A 141 8.74 7.43 10.23
CA VAL A 141 9.76 6.64 10.92
C VAL A 141 9.70 5.21 10.37
N GLY A 142 10.85 4.54 10.27
CA GLY A 142 10.92 3.15 9.81
C GLY A 142 10.61 2.97 8.32
N GLY A 143 10.16 1.76 7.97
CA GLY A 143 9.84 1.40 6.59
C GLY A 143 9.07 0.09 6.48
N PHE A 144 8.62 -0.19 5.26
CA PHE A 144 7.95 -1.45 4.92
C PHE A 144 8.95 -2.46 4.38
N TYR A 145 8.69 -3.73 4.64
CA TYR A 145 9.53 -4.84 4.27
C TYR A 145 8.68 -6.00 3.76
N SER A 146 9.18 -6.70 2.75
CA SER A 146 8.67 -8.00 2.32
C SER A 146 9.44 -9.10 3.03
N CYS A 147 8.75 -10.02 3.71
CA CYS A 147 9.36 -11.05 4.55
C CYS A 147 8.86 -12.44 4.18
N GLY A 148 9.80 -13.40 4.15
CA GLY A 148 9.49 -14.81 3.94
C GLY A 148 9.06 -15.15 2.49
N PRO A 149 8.79 -16.44 2.23
CA PRO A 149 8.51 -16.94 0.87
C PRO A 149 7.17 -16.44 0.30
N GLU A 150 6.23 -16.08 1.17
CA GLU A 150 4.94 -15.51 0.77
C GLU A 150 5.03 -13.99 0.53
N GLU A 151 6.20 -13.39 0.75
CA GLU A 151 6.43 -11.95 0.57
C GLU A 151 5.42 -11.11 1.36
N MET A 152 5.19 -11.50 2.61
CA MET A 152 4.26 -10.80 3.52
C MET A 152 4.81 -9.42 3.83
N ILE A 153 3.94 -8.41 3.88
CA ILE A 153 4.34 -7.04 4.15
C ILE A 153 4.36 -6.76 5.66
N TRP A 154 5.49 -6.25 6.12
CA TRP A 154 5.74 -5.86 7.50
C TRP A 154 6.13 -4.40 7.57
N TYR A 155 5.67 -3.70 8.59
CA TYR A 155 6.29 -2.45 9.02
C TYR A 155 7.34 -2.75 10.08
N LYS A 156 8.51 -2.12 9.96
CA LYS A 156 9.53 -2.11 11.01
C LYS A 156 10.00 -0.69 11.27
N GLN A 157 10.02 -0.28 12.54
CA GLN A 157 10.62 0.99 12.95
C GLN A 157 12.14 0.98 12.73
N ASN A 158 12.83 -0.12 13.09
CA ASN A 158 14.24 -0.33 12.79
C ASN A 158 14.42 -1.60 11.93
N ALA A 159 15.37 -1.58 10.99
CA ALA A 159 15.57 -2.67 10.03
C ALA A 159 15.80 -4.06 10.68
N HIS A 160 16.45 -4.07 11.84
CA HIS A 160 16.79 -5.29 12.58
C HIS A 160 15.65 -5.82 13.47
N ASP A 161 14.57 -5.05 13.67
CA ASP A 161 13.46 -5.45 14.54
C ASP A 161 12.64 -6.58 13.92
N GLY A 162 12.20 -7.55 14.72
CA GLY A 162 11.22 -8.55 14.28
C GLY A 162 11.75 -9.61 13.31
N PRO A 163 10.95 -10.04 12.31
CA PRO A 163 11.30 -11.17 11.47
C PRO A 163 12.60 -10.93 10.72
N GLN A 164 13.41 -11.97 10.63
CA GLN A 164 14.65 -11.99 9.84
C GLN A 164 14.32 -12.43 8.41
N ASN A 165 15.26 -12.23 7.48
CA ASN A 165 15.06 -12.50 6.04
C ASN A 165 13.95 -11.64 5.42
N CYS A 166 14.06 -10.35 5.65
CA CYS A 166 13.16 -9.34 5.11
C CYS A 166 13.93 -8.38 4.21
N SER A 167 13.30 -7.96 3.13
CA SER A 167 13.86 -7.00 2.19
C SER A 167 13.04 -5.71 2.21
N PRO A 168 13.68 -4.52 2.24
CA PRO A 168 12.96 -3.26 2.23
C PRO A 168 12.14 -3.12 0.94
N VAL A 169 10.92 -2.59 1.05
CA VAL A 169 10.03 -2.32 -0.09
C VAL A 169 9.37 -0.96 0.08
N ASP A 170 9.21 -0.25 -1.04
CA ASP A 170 8.38 0.95 -1.10
C ASP A 170 7.02 0.57 -1.70
N LEU A 171 5.95 0.95 -1.02
CA LEU A 171 4.57 0.68 -1.45
C LEU A 171 4.04 1.90 -2.21
N TYR A 172 4.20 1.92 -3.54
CA TYR A 172 3.82 3.04 -4.40
C TYR A 172 2.35 3.01 -4.79
N THR A 173 1.74 4.18 -4.96
CA THR A 173 0.36 4.32 -5.43
C THR A 173 0.28 4.25 -6.95
N VAL A 174 -0.66 3.45 -7.45
CA VAL A 174 -1.04 3.40 -8.88
C VAL A 174 -2.55 3.63 -8.99
N PRO A 175 -3.03 4.58 -9.81
CA PRO A 175 -4.46 4.84 -9.93
C PRO A 175 -5.27 3.61 -10.34
N VAL A 176 -6.47 3.45 -9.75
CA VAL A 176 -7.46 2.47 -10.23
C VAL A 176 -8.23 3.08 -11.39
N LEU A 177 -8.32 2.38 -12.52
CA LEU A 177 -9.05 2.81 -13.73
C LEU A 177 -10.38 2.07 -13.88
#